data_AF-A0A9W8ZUG1-F1
#
_entry.id   AF-A0A9W8ZUG1-F1
#
_cell.length_a   1.000
_cell.length_b   1.000
_cell.length_c   1.000
_cell.angle_alpha   90.00
_cell.angle_beta   90.00
_cell.angle_gamma   90.00
#
_symmetry.space_group_name_H-M   'P 1'
#
loop_
_entity.id
_entity.type
_entity.pdbx_description
1 polymer ?
#
loop_
_entity_poly.entity_id
_entity_poly.type
_entity_poly.pdbx_seq_one_letter_code
_entity_poly.pdbx_strand_id
1 'polypeptide(L)'
;MIPIISEIDHLQQQLLHSQKLTHPQRLLKLYGHSSTSSSSFPLKVFTDGSCLRNNTAAACAGLGIYIGPNHHLNLSARILGPQRNNRAELYAILVTIQRTSAHRQLEIYTDSSYAIQSIVYNAPDNAQCGWDCPNGDLLNTLSQWISARTATIVFTHVRAHRGIIQNELADQLAKAGA
;
A
#
# COMPACT_ATOMS: atom_id res chain seq x y z
N MET A 1 -61.80 9.87 -29.20
CA MET A 1 -61.60 10.44 -27.85
C MET A 1 -60.42 9.70 -27.26
N ILE A 2 -59.26 10.36 -27.12
CA ILE A 2 -58.04 9.72 -26.59
C ILE A 2 -58.19 9.70 -25.06
N PRO A 3 -57.93 8.57 -24.37
CA PRO A 3 -58.05 8.54 -22.91
C PRO A 3 -56.96 9.44 -22.31
N ILE A 4 -57.37 10.33 -21.41
CA ILE A 4 -56.45 11.14 -20.62
C ILE A 4 -55.82 10.21 -19.59
N ILE A 5 -54.50 10.03 -19.68
CA ILE A 5 -53.71 9.24 -18.73
C ILE A 5 -53.83 9.93 -17.36
N SER A 6 -54.27 9.20 -16.34
CA SER A 6 -54.41 9.73 -14.98
C SER A 6 -53.07 9.69 -14.23
N GLU A 7 -52.94 10.47 -13.16
CA GLU A 7 -51.77 10.39 -12.27
C GLU A 7 -51.57 8.97 -11.70
N ILE A 8 -52.67 8.24 -11.49
CA ILE A 8 -52.63 6.84 -11.04
C ILE A 8 -52.00 5.94 -12.10
N ASP A 9 -52.31 6.14 -13.39
CA ASP A 9 -51.72 5.37 -14.48
C ASP A 9 -50.21 5.63 -14.60
N HIS A 10 -49.78 6.88 -14.38
CA HIS A 10 -48.36 7.24 -14.34
C HIS A 10 -47.63 6.59 -13.15
N LEU A 11 -48.23 6.60 -11.95
CA LEU A 11 -47.66 5.95 -10.77
C LEU A 11 -47.60 4.43 -10.92
N GLN A 12 -48.62 3.82 -11.54
CA GLN A 12 -48.66 2.38 -11.82
C GLN A 12 -47.62 1.99 -12.87
N GLN A 13 -47.42 2.80 -13.91
CA GLN A 13 -46.31 2.62 -14.85
C GLN A 13 -44.96 2.74 -14.15
N GLN A 14 -44.75 3.74 -13.29
CA GLN A 14 -43.48 3.88 -12.56
C GLN A 14 -43.21 2.69 -11.62
N LEU A 15 -44.24 2.14 -10.96
CA LEU A 15 -44.13 0.92 -10.16
C LEU A 15 -43.83 -0.32 -11.02
N LEU A 16 -44.46 -0.46 -12.19
CA LEU A 16 -44.19 -1.56 -13.13
C LEU A 16 -42.74 -1.55 -13.64
N HIS A 17 -42.20 -0.36 -13.90
CA HIS A 17 -40.84 -0.16 -14.41
C HIS A 17 -39.79 -0.03 -13.29
N SER A 18 -40.22 -0.01 -12.02
CA SER A 18 -39.29 -0.02 -10.89
C SER A 18 -38.59 -1.38 -10.84
N GLN A 19 -37.35 -1.41 -11.33
CA GLN A 19 -36.56 -2.63 -11.30
C GLN A 19 -36.30 -3.01 -9.84
N LYS A 20 -36.89 -4.12 -9.40
CA LYS A 20 -36.58 -4.72 -8.09
C LYS A 20 -35.09 -5.06 -8.09
N LEU A 21 -34.32 -4.34 -7.26
CA LEU A 21 -32.91 -4.65 -7.02
C LEU A 21 -32.76 -6.15 -6.76
N THR A 22 -31.80 -6.78 -7.42
CA THR A 22 -31.45 -8.18 -7.19
C THR A 22 -30.97 -8.37 -5.75
N HIS A 23 -31.02 -9.58 -5.22
CA HIS A 23 -30.55 -9.85 -3.86
C HIS A 23 -29.11 -9.34 -3.61
N PRO A 24 -28.14 -9.50 -4.54
CA PRO A 24 -26.82 -8.89 -4.41
C PRO A 24 -26.84 -7.35 -4.35
N GLN A 25 -27.65 -6.69 -5.18
CA GLN A 25 -27.76 -5.23 -5.19
C GLN A 25 -28.41 -4.68 -3.91
N ARG A 26 -29.33 -5.43 -3.30
CA ARG A 26 -29.93 -5.08 -1.99
C ARG A 26 -28.90 -5.18 -0.87
N LEU A 27 -28.08 -6.23 -0.86
CA LEU A 27 -27.00 -6.38 0.12
C LEU A 27 -25.96 -5.26 0.01
N LEU A 28 -25.54 -4.91 -1.22
CA LEU A 28 -24.62 -3.81 -1.49
C LEU A 28 -25.16 -2.46 -1.00
N LYS A 29 -26.45 -2.21 -1.21
CA LYS A 29 -27.10 -0.97 -0.75
C LYS A 29 -27.25 -0.91 0.77
N LEU A 30 -27.49 -2.04 1.41
CA LEU A 30 -27.78 -2.10 2.85
C LEU A 30 -26.50 -2.10 3.72
N TYR A 31 -25.47 -2.84 3.29
CA TYR A 31 -24.26 -3.07 4.08
C TYR A 31 -22.98 -2.53 3.41
N GLY A 32 -23.07 -1.97 2.20
CA GLY A 32 -21.89 -1.67 1.39
C GLY A 32 -21.21 -2.94 0.87
N HIS A 33 -19.92 -2.85 0.54
CA HIS A 33 -19.10 -4.03 0.21
C HIS A 33 -18.76 -4.80 1.50
N SER A 34 -19.75 -5.46 2.09
CA SER A 34 -19.56 -6.29 3.27
C SER A 34 -19.03 -7.67 2.85
N SER A 35 -17.71 -7.80 2.82
CA SER A 35 -17.03 -9.10 2.76
C SER A 35 -16.61 -9.50 4.18
N THR A 36 -17.07 -10.67 4.65
CA THR A 36 -16.42 -11.35 5.77
C THR A 36 -15.10 -11.95 5.26
N SER A 37 -14.10 -11.10 5.03
CA SER A 37 -12.74 -11.61 5.03
C SER A 37 -12.33 -11.76 6.48
N SER A 38 -12.54 -12.94 7.04
CA SER A 38 -11.62 -13.41 8.07
C SER A 38 -10.25 -13.55 7.38
N SER A 39 -9.57 -12.42 7.13
CA SER A 39 -8.18 -12.46 6.70
C SER A 39 -7.37 -12.80 7.94
N SER A 40 -7.46 -14.06 8.38
CA SER A 40 -6.61 -14.62 9.42
C SER A 40 -5.14 -14.72 8.98
N PHE A 41 -4.84 -14.29 7.75
CA PHE A 41 -3.51 -14.27 7.19
C PHE A 41 -2.97 -12.85 7.07
N PRO A 42 -1.69 -12.66 7.42
CA PRO A 42 -1.01 -11.39 7.25
C PRO A 42 -1.07 -10.93 5.80
N LEU A 43 -1.14 -9.62 5.59
CA LEU A 43 -1.00 -9.02 4.28
C LEU A 43 0.46 -9.07 3.88
N LYS A 44 0.77 -9.90 2.87
CA LYS A 44 2.11 -9.99 2.29
C LYS A 44 2.32 -8.83 1.32
N VAL A 45 3.40 -8.10 1.51
CA VAL A 45 3.75 -6.94 0.69
C VAL A 45 5.22 -7.01 0.32
N PHE A 46 5.54 -6.90 -0.95
CA PHE A 46 6.89 -6.78 -1.47
C PHE A 46 7.17 -5.32 -1.74
N THR A 47 8.28 -4.81 -1.23
CA THR A 47 8.67 -3.40 -1.36
C THR A 47 10.08 -3.32 -1.91
N ASP A 48 10.29 -2.36 -2.81
CA ASP A 48 11.59 -2.06 -3.38
C ASP A 48 11.78 -0.56 -3.57
N GLY A 49 13.03 -0.11 -3.53
CA GLY A 49 13.43 1.26 -3.80
C GLY A 49 14.56 1.32 -4.82
N SER A 50 14.33 2.03 -5.92
CA SER A 50 15.32 2.16 -6.99
C SER A 50 15.78 3.60 -7.14
N CYS A 51 17.06 3.79 -7.46
CA CYS A 51 17.61 5.09 -7.82
C CYS A 51 18.42 5.01 -9.11
N LEU A 52 17.89 5.57 -10.19
CA LEU A 52 18.58 5.79 -11.45
C LEU A 52 19.67 6.83 -11.26
N ARG A 53 20.87 6.57 -11.81
CA ARG A 53 22.04 7.47 -11.73
C ARG A 53 22.36 7.88 -10.28
N ASN A 54 22.28 6.92 -9.36
CA ASN A 54 22.50 7.13 -7.93
C ASN A 54 23.81 7.89 -7.65
N ASN A 55 23.77 8.77 -6.64
CA ASN A 55 24.87 9.65 -6.24
C ASN A 55 25.30 10.71 -7.29
N THR A 56 24.46 11.01 -8.28
CA THR A 56 24.70 12.11 -9.23
C THR A 56 23.66 13.22 -9.08
N ALA A 57 23.93 14.40 -9.64
CA ALA A 57 22.95 15.49 -9.70
C ALA A 57 21.70 15.16 -10.53
N ALA A 58 21.79 14.16 -11.41
CA ALA A 58 20.69 13.67 -12.23
C ALA A 58 20.03 12.42 -11.62
N ALA A 59 20.24 12.17 -10.31
CA ALA A 59 19.65 11.03 -9.63
C ALA A 59 18.12 11.15 -9.58
N CYS A 60 17.46 10.04 -9.89
CA CYS A 60 16.01 9.93 -9.81
C CYS A 60 15.66 8.65 -9.05
N ALA A 61 14.87 8.76 -8.00
CA ALA A 61 14.56 7.65 -7.11
C ALA A 61 13.06 7.42 -7.01
N GLY A 62 12.67 6.15 -7.08
CA GLY A 62 11.30 5.69 -7.07
C GLY A 62 11.10 4.54 -6.11
N LEU A 63 9.87 4.38 -5.64
CA LEU A 63 9.44 3.28 -4.79
C LEU A 63 8.49 2.36 -5.55
N GLY A 64 8.56 1.07 -5.22
CA GLY A 64 7.68 0.03 -5.70
C GLY A 64 7.02 -0.70 -4.53
N ILE A 65 5.70 -0.90 -4.62
CA ILE A 65 4.93 -1.69 -3.67
C ILE A 65 4.10 -2.70 -4.45
N TYR A 66 4.29 -3.99 -4.18
CA TYR A 66 3.59 -5.07 -4.84
C TYR A 66 2.96 -6.03 -3.82
N ILE A 67 1.63 -6.18 -3.88
CA ILE A 67 0.87 -7.11 -3.04
C ILE A 67 0.42 -8.33 -3.86
N GLY A 68 0.04 -8.10 -5.11
CA GLY A 68 -0.44 -9.14 -6.01
C GLY A 68 -0.99 -8.57 -7.31
N PRO A 69 -1.39 -9.43 -8.28
CA PRO A 69 -1.88 -8.98 -9.58
C PRO A 69 -3.09 -8.06 -9.43
N ASN A 70 -3.06 -6.89 -10.07
CA ASN A 70 -4.13 -5.87 -10.06
C ASN A 70 -4.60 -5.43 -8.65
N HIS A 71 -3.78 -5.62 -7.62
CA HIS A 71 -4.15 -5.21 -6.28
C HIS A 71 -4.16 -3.67 -6.19
N HIS A 72 -5.24 -3.09 -5.66
CA HIS A 72 -5.45 -1.63 -5.64
C HIS A 72 -4.41 -0.85 -4.80
N LEU A 73 -3.67 -1.54 -3.93
CA LEU A 73 -2.55 -0.95 -3.17
C LEU A 73 -1.19 -1.09 -3.84
N ASN A 74 -1.09 -1.76 -4.99
CA ASN A 74 0.15 -1.72 -5.77
C ASN A 74 0.47 -0.27 -6.12
N LEU A 75 1.75 0.09 -6.06
CA LEU A 75 2.18 1.46 -6.28
C LEU A 75 3.54 1.49 -6.97
N SER A 76 3.65 2.39 -7.93
CA SER A 76 4.90 2.92 -8.48
C SER A 76 4.83 4.43 -8.32
N ALA A 77 5.82 5.02 -7.66
CA ALA A 77 5.83 6.47 -7.43
C ALA A 77 7.25 7.00 -7.24
N ARG A 78 7.44 8.27 -7.60
CA ARG A 78 8.69 8.99 -7.33
C ARG A 78 8.76 9.42 -5.88
N ILE A 79 9.94 9.31 -5.26
CA ILE A 79 10.13 9.78 -3.89
C ILE A 79 10.35 11.30 -3.86
N LEU A 80 9.93 11.91 -2.75
CA LEU A 80 10.21 13.31 -2.48
C LEU A 80 11.53 13.47 -1.73
N GLY A 81 12.17 14.64 -1.90
CA GLY A 81 13.43 14.97 -1.24
C GLY A 81 14.66 14.32 -1.88
N PRO A 82 15.71 13.99 -1.11
CA PRO A 82 16.97 13.45 -1.63
C PRO A 82 16.77 12.17 -2.46
N GLN A 83 17.27 12.16 -3.70
CA GLN A 83 17.11 11.04 -4.63
C GLN A 83 18.22 10.01 -4.42
N ARG A 84 18.02 9.09 -3.46
CA ARG A 84 19.00 8.06 -3.08
C ARG A 84 18.32 6.70 -2.94
N ASN A 85 19.04 5.63 -3.28
CA ASN A 85 18.51 4.26 -3.22
C ASN A 85 17.98 3.90 -1.82
N ASN A 86 18.85 3.99 -0.80
CA ASN A 86 18.49 3.68 0.59
C ASN A 86 17.29 4.47 1.13
N ARG A 87 17.11 5.70 0.64
CA ARG A 87 15.96 6.52 1.03
C ARG A 87 14.69 6.04 0.34
N ALA A 88 14.78 5.62 -0.92
CA ALA A 88 13.67 5.03 -1.67
C ALA A 88 13.14 3.74 -1.01
N GLU A 89 14.06 2.89 -0.55
CA GLU A 89 13.74 1.65 0.18
C GLU A 89 12.92 1.93 1.44
N LEU A 90 13.37 2.88 2.26
CA LEU A 90 12.66 3.30 3.47
C LEU A 90 11.30 3.94 3.15
N TYR A 91 11.21 4.73 2.07
CA TYR A 91 9.94 5.30 1.62
C TYR A 91 8.95 4.22 1.18
N ALA A 92 9.39 3.18 0.48
CA ALA A 92 8.52 2.09 0.05
C ALA A 92 7.86 1.40 1.26
N ILE A 93 8.63 1.16 2.31
CA ILE A 93 8.15 0.61 3.59
C ILE A 93 7.20 1.59 4.29
N LEU A 94 7.57 2.87 4.39
CA LEU A 94 6.76 3.89 5.05
C LEU A 94 5.38 4.02 4.39
N VAL A 95 5.35 4.13 3.07
CA VAL A 95 4.10 4.26 2.30
C VAL A 95 3.27 2.99 2.42
N THR A 96 3.89 1.80 2.44
CA THR A 96 3.18 0.54 2.71
C THR A 96 2.48 0.57 4.06
N ILE A 97 3.17 1.01 5.12
CA ILE A 97 2.61 1.07 6.46
C ILE A 97 1.46 2.09 6.55
N GLN A 98 1.59 3.24 5.89
CA GLN A 98 0.57 4.30 5.87
C GLN A 98 -0.69 3.90 5.09
N ARG A 99 -0.54 3.12 4.02
CA ARG A 99 -1.66 2.74 3.13
C ARG A 99 -2.38 1.46 3.56
N THR A 100 -1.92 0.79 4.61
CA THR A 100 -2.49 -0.46 5.09
C THR A 100 -3.14 -0.30 6.46
N SER A 101 -4.23 -1.03 6.71
CA SER A 101 -4.93 -0.97 8.00
C SER A 101 -4.01 -1.28 9.18
N ALA A 102 -4.04 -0.43 10.21
CA ALA A 102 -3.29 -0.58 11.45
C ALA A 102 -3.70 -1.80 12.30
N HIS A 103 -4.85 -2.41 11.97
CA HIS A 103 -5.41 -3.60 12.64
C HIS A 103 -5.08 -4.91 11.91
N ARG A 104 -4.43 -4.84 10.76
CA ARG A 104 -4.04 -6.01 9.98
C ARG A 104 -2.55 -6.29 10.12
N GLN A 105 -2.20 -7.55 10.39
CA GLN A 105 -0.81 -7.98 10.41
C GLN A 105 -0.19 -7.82 9.02
N LEU A 106 1.06 -7.35 8.96
CA LEU A 106 1.82 -7.23 7.71
C LEU A 106 3.02 -8.17 7.71
N GLU A 107 3.32 -8.74 6.54
CA GLU A 107 4.60 -9.37 6.22
C GLU A 107 5.23 -8.57 5.08
N ILE A 108 6.25 -7.76 5.41
CA ILE A 108 6.95 -6.91 4.45
C ILE A 108 8.22 -7.63 4.00
N TYR A 109 8.31 -7.87 2.70
CA TYR A 109 9.45 -8.47 2.02
C TYR A 109 10.23 -7.39 1.28
N THR A 110 11.53 -7.31 1.53
CA THR A 110 12.45 -6.37 0.87
C THR A 110 13.83 -7.01 0.75
N ASP A 111 14.58 -6.69 -0.31
CA ASP A 111 15.99 -7.06 -0.44
C ASP A 111 16.95 -6.00 0.11
N SER A 112 16.40 -4.91 0.66
CA SER A 112 17.18 -3.88 1.32
C SER A 112 17.62 -4.31 2.72
N SER A 113 18.80 -4.94 2.80
CA SER A 113 19.49 -5.17 4.07
C SER A 113 19.66 -3.88 4.87
N TYR A 114 19.88 -2.74 4.20
CA TYR A 114 19.98 -1.43 4.86
C TYR A 114 18.68 -1.04 5.58
N ALA A 115 17.53 -1.21 4.92
CA ALA A 115 16.25 -0.84 5.51
C ALA A 115 15.93 -1.71 6.74
N ILE A 116 16.11 -3.03 6.62
CA ILE A 116 15.93 -3.96 7.75
C ILE A 116 16.89 -3.62 8.88
N GLN A 117 18.17 -3.38 8.58
CA GLN A 117 19.15 -3.02 9.60
C GLN A 117 18.77 -1.74 10.34
N SER A 118 18.32 -0.75 9.60
CA SER A 118 17.99 0.57 10.13
C SER A 118 16.71 0.56 10.99
N ILE A 119 15.70 -0.23 10.61
CA ILE A 119 14.40 -0.30 11.30
C ILE A 119 14.43 -1.27 12.47
N VAL A 120 15.05 -2.44 12.32
CA VAL A 120 14.95 -3.55 13.28
C VAL A 120 16.06 -3.49 14.32
N TYR A 121 17.31 -3.23 13.90
CA TYR A 121 18.47 -3.38 14.77
C TYR A 121 19.01 -2.05 15.28
N ASN A 122 19.16 -1.05 14.40
CA ASN A 122 19.77 0.24 14.77
C ASN A 122 18.78 1.26 15.35
N ALA A 123 17.47 1.00 15.22
CA ALA A 123 16.44 1.95 15.63
C ALA A 123 16.52 2.36 17.12
N PRO A 124 16.78 1.46 18.09
CA PRO A 124 16.88 1.84 19.50
C PRO A 124 18.01 2.84 19.77
N ASP A 125 19.22 2.56 19.26
CA ASP A 125 20.39 3.42 19.44
C ASP A 125 20.21 4.77 18.73
N ASN A 126 19.70 4.73 17.49
CA ASN A 126 19.39 5.95 16.75
C ASN A 126 18.33 6.79 17.47
N ALA A 127 17.31 6.18 18.06
CA ALA A 127 16.28 6.89 18.82
C ALA A 127 16.86 7.57 20.08
N GLN A 128 17.79 6.92 20.78
CA GLN A 128 18.51 7.54 21.91
C GLN A 128 19.34 8.75 21.48
N CYS A 129 19.91 8.70 20.27
CA CYS A 129 20.64 9.81 19.67
C CYS A 129 19.73 10.83 18.95
N GLY A 130 18.41 10.82 19.19
CA GLY A 130 17.48 11.78 18.60
C GLY A 130 17.32 11.65 17.08
N TRP A 131 17.61 10.46 16.53
CA TRP A 131 17.64 10.15 15.10
C TRP A 131 18.69 10.95 14.30
N ASP A 132 19.79 11.34 14.93
CA ASP A 132 20.94 11.92 14.24
C ASP A 132 21.73 10.85 13.46
N CYS A 133 21.15 10.40 12.34
CA CYS A 133 21.73 9.40 11.46
C CYS A 133 21.25 9.56 10.01
N PRO A 134 21.89 8.90 9.02
CA PRO A 134 21.41 8.93 7.64
C PRO A 134 19.96 8.47 7.52
N ASN A 135 19.12 9.29 6.88
CA ASN A 135 17.66 9.11 6.76
C ASN A 135 16.91 9.06 8.10
N GLY A 136 17.49 9.64 9.16
CA GLY A 136 16.88 9.70 10.49
C GLY A 136 15.49 10.35 10.52
N ASP A 137 15.22 11.29 9.61
CA ASP A 137 13.90 11.89 9.42
C ASP A 137 12.83 10.85 9.05
N LEU A 138 13.15 9.92 8.14
CA LEU A 138 12.25 8.83 7.77
C LEU A 138 12.18 7.76 8.83
N LEU A 139 13.30 7.42 9.47
CA LEU A 139 13.34 6.40 10.53
C LEU A 139 12.53 6.83 11.76
N ASN A 140 12.62 8.10 12.15
CA ASN A 140 11.77 8.66 13.20
C ASN A 140 10.28 8.54 12.82
N THR A 141 9.93 8.95 11.60
CA THR A 141 8.55 8.86 11.11
C THR A 141 8.06 7.41 11.07
N LEU A 142 8.87 6.48 10.56
CA LEU A 142 8.59 5.04 10.56
C LEU A 142 8.34 4.52 11.98
N SER A 143 9.16 4.92 12.97
CA SER A 143 9.00 4.49 14.36
C SER A 143 7.64 4.89 14.95
N GLN A 144 7.15 6.07 14.61
CA GLN A 144 5.85 6.58 15.06
C GLN A 144 4.71 5.80 14.38
N TRP A 145 4.81 5.57 13.08
CA TRP A 145 3.81 4.80 12.34
C TRP A 145 3.77 3.32 12.74
N ILE A 146 4.92 2.71 13.03
CA ILE A 146 5.00 1.32 13.50
C ILE A 146 4.40 1.21 14.90
N SER A 147 4.76 2.10 15.83
CA SER A 147 4.26 2.07 17.21
C SER A 147 2.78 2.39 17.34
N ALA A 148 2.21 3.17 16.42
CA ALA A 148 0.77 3.46 16.37
C ALA A 148 -0.09 2.27 15.89
N ARG A 149 0.51 1.18 15.38
CA ARG A 149 -0.27 0.03 14.90
C ARG A 149 -0.68 -0.88 16.06
N THR A 150 -1.87 -1.44 15.93
CA THR A 150 -2.36 -2.48 16.84
C THR A 150 -1.92 -3.89 16.43
N ALA A 151 -1.68 -4.10 15.13
CA ALA A 151 -1.23 -5.37 14.59
C ALA A 151 0.25 -5.32 14.18
N THR A 152 0.93 -6.46 14.32
CA THR A 152 2.37 -6.57 14.15
C THR A 152 2.80 -6.46 12.68
N ILE A 153 4.07 -6.09 12.48
CA ILE A 153 4.75 -6.12 11.19
C ILE A 153 5.91 -7.11 11.31
N VAL A 154 6.02 -8.02 10.36
CA VAL A 154 7.17 -8.92 10.23
C VAL A 154 7.96 -8.50 9.00
N PHE A 155 9.23 -8.17 9.20
CA PHE A 155 10.15 -7.87 8.10
C PHE A 155 10.91 -9.13 7.69
N THR A 156 10.87 -9.46 6.39
CA THR A 156 11.58 -10.61 5.82
C THR A 156 12.54 -10.13 4.74
N HIS A 157 13.83 -10.41 4.93
CA HIS A 157 14.81 -10.17 3.89
C HIS A 157 14.65 -11.20 2.77
N VAL A 158 14.49 -10.72 1.53
CA VAL A 158 14.54 -11.56 0.33
C VAL A 158 15.82 -11.29 -0.44
N ARG A 159 16.31 -12.26 -1.21
CA ARG A 159 17.52 -12.03 -2.02
C ARG A 159 17.12 -11.36 -3.32
N ALA A 160 17.79 -10.24 -3.65
CA ALA A 160 17.67 -9.60 -4.94
C ALA A 160 17.99 -10.57 -6.10
N HIS A 161 17.26 -10.46 -7.20
CA HIS A 161 17.54 -11.10 -8.50
C HIS A 161 17.73 -12.63 -8.47
N ARG A 162 16.97 -13.34 -7.64
CA ARG A 162 17.02 -14.81 -7.51
C ARG A 162 15.73 -15.52 -7.95
N GLY A 163 14.88 -14.89 -8.77
CA GLY A 163 13.64 -15.53 -9.27
C GLY A 163 12.45 -15.44 -8.32
N ILE A 164 12.49 -14.56 -7.31
CA ILE A 164 11.29 -14.23 -6.52
C ILE A 164 10.49 -13.23 -7.33
N ILE A 165 9.55 -13.75 -8.11
CA ILE A 165 8.74 -12.98 -9.08
C ILE A 165 8.12 -11.74 -8.43
N GLN A 166 7.62 -11.85 -7.19
CA GLN A 166 7.00 -10.73 -6.50
C GLN A 166 7.98 -9.61 -6.14
N ASN A 167 9.23 -9.95 -5.81
CA ASN A 167 10.28 -8.96 -5.57
C ASN A 167 10.71 -8.29 -6.88
N GLU A 168 10.80 -9.07 -7.97
CA GLU A 168 11.12 -8.54 -9.30
C GLU A 168 10.01 -7.58 -9.79
N LEU A 169 8.75 -7.87 -9.49
CA LEU A 169 7.64 -6.96 -9.78
C LEU A 169 7.69 -5.68 -8.93
N ALA A 170 8.10 -5.77 -7.66
CA ALA A 170 8.34 -4.59 -6.84
C ALA A 170 9.49 -3.73 -7.40
N ASP A 171 10.59 -4.34 -7.82
CA ASP A 171 11.74 -3.67 -8.47
C ASP A 171 11.35 -2.99 -9.79
N GLN A 172 10.52 -3.64 -10.61
CA GLN A 172 9.98 -3.02 -11.83
C GLN A 172 9.12 -1.79 -11.52
N LEU A 173 8.27 -1.86 -10.48
CA LEU A 173 7.48 -0.72 -10.05
C LEU A 173 8.38 0.41 -9.51
N ALA A 174 9.42 0.09 -8.75
CA ALA A 174 10.36 1.08 -8.21
C ALA A 174 11.12 1.80 -9.33
N LYS A 175 11.64 1.05 -10.31
CA LYS A 175 12.30 1.60 -11.50
C LYS A 175 11.37 2.45 -12.36
N ALA A 176 10.11 2.05 -12.51
CA ALA A 176 9.12 2.85 -13.24
C ALA A 176 8.76 4.16 -12.51
N GLY A 177 8.92 4.19 -11.19
CA GLY A 177 8.66 5.38 -10.37
C GLY A 177 9.82 6.36 -10.31
N ALA A 178 11.03 5.93 -10.71
CA ALA A 178 12.26 6.71 -10.67
C ALA A 178 12.39 7.62 -11.91
#